data_AF-A0AAU4PCS5-F1
#
_entry.id   AF-A0AAU4PCS5-F1
#
_cell.length_a   1.000
_cell.length_b   1.000
_cell.length_c   1.000
_cell.angle_alpha   90.00
_cell.angle_beta   90.00
_cell.angle_gamma   90.00
#
_symmetry.space_group_name_H-M   'P 1'
#
loop_
_entity.id
_entity.type
_entity.pdbx_description
1 polymer ?
#
loop_
_entity_poly.entity_id
_entity_poly.type
_entity_poly.pdbx_seq_one_letter_code
_entity_poly.pdbx_strand_id
1 'polypeptide(L)'
;MFNLQSLDPQTPMFAQFKEKTGPIVLANTFLVPKESAEAFLPLFRRQAEFMMAQPGFVSLRMHRGTGDSRLLMNVAVWESTEALATAFGSPEFQRMAAEFPDDVVAYPHIFEQIDV
;
A
#
# COMPACT_ATOMS: atom_id res chain seq x y z
N MET A 1 3.28 -13.40 8.02
CA MET A 1 2.62 -13.20 6.70
C MET A 1 1.99 -11.81 6.76
N PHE A 2 2.25 -10.93 5.79
CA PHE A 2 1.73 -9.56 5.80
C PHE A 2 0.22 -9.54 6.05
N ASN A 3 -0.22 -8.92 7.14
CA ASN A 3 -1.62 -8.91 7.56
C ASN A 3 -2.38 -7.82 6.81
N LEU A 4 -3.00 -8.20 5.69
CA LEU A 4 -3.80 -7.31 4.85
C LEU A 4 -5.29 -7.55 5.11
N GLN A 5 -6.00 -6.48 5.44
CA GLN A 5 -7.45 -6.46 5.56
C GLN A 5 -8.05 -5.53 4.51
N SER A 6 -9.18 -5.90 3.94
CA SER A 6 -9.86 -5.08 2.94
C SER A 6 -10.48 -3.85 3.59
N LEU A 7 -10.25 -2.66 3.03
CA LEU A 7 -10.96 -1.45 3.46
C LEU A 7 -12.46 -1.53 3.10
N ASP A 8 -12.76 -2.04 1.91
CA ASP A 8 -14.11 -2.48 1.50
C ASP A 8 -14.12 -4.02 1.37
N PRO A 9 -14.79 -4.75 2.27
CA PRO A 9 -14.90 -6.21 2.19
C PRO A 9 -15.62 -6.74 0.93
N GLN A 10 -16.50 -5.94 0.30
CA GLN A 10 -17.18 -6.37 -0.93
C GLN A 10 -16.25 -6.27 -2.15
N THR A 11 -15.31 -5.32 -2.12
CA THR A 11 -14.39 -5.02 -3.22
C THR A 11 -12.93 -4.99 -2.72
N PRO A 12 -12.33 -6.16 -2.41
CA PRO A 12 -10.96 -6.23 -1.92
C PRO A 12 -9.95 -5.79 -3.00
N MET A 13 -8.81 -5.23 -2.58
CA MET A 13 -7.77 -4.71 -3.50
C MET A 13 -7.38 -5.69 -4.62
N PHE A 14 -7.18 -6.97 -4.30
CA PHE A 14 -6.78 -7.95 -5.31
C PHE A 14 -7.87 -8.25 -6.35
N ALA A 15 -9.15 -8.01 -6.03
CA ALA A 15 -10.22 -8.07 -7.03
C ALA A 15 -10.17 -6.88 -7.98
N GLN A 16 -9.81 -5.69 -7.46
CA GLN A 16 -9.68 -4.45 -8.24
C GLN A 16 -8.55 -4.50 -9.28
N PHE A 17 -7.52 -5.35 -9.09
CA PHE A 17 -6.44 -5.55 -10.07
C PHE A 17 -6.91 -6.12 -11.42
N LYS A 18 -8.14 -6.65 -11.51
CA LYS A 18 -8.71 -7.15 -12.77
C LYS A 18 -9.27 -6.04 -13.66
N GLU A 19 -9.53 -4.87 -13.08
CA GLU A 19 -10.03 -3.72 -13.81
C GLU A 19 -8.93 -3.15 -14.70
N LYS A 20 -9.34 -2.60 -15.86
CA LYS A 20 -8.47 -1.83 -16.73
C LYS A 20 -8.80 -0.37 -16.57
N THR A 21 -7.89 0.38 -15.96
CA THR A 21 -8.16 1.76 -15.52
C THR A 21 -7.21 2.74 -16.18
N GLY A 22 -7.57 4.03 -16.10
CA GLY A 22 -6.60 5.11 -16.27
C GLY A 22 -5.80 5.33 -14.97
N PRO A 23 -5.32 6.56 -14.70
CA PRO A 23 -4.59 6.84 -13.47
C PRO A 23 -5.40 6.50 -12.22
N ILE A 24 -4.76 5.79 -11.29
CA ILE A 24 -5.37 5.40 -10.01
C ILE A 24 -4.61 5.95 -8.81
N VAL A 25 -5.30 5.96 -7.68
CA VAL A 25 -4.75 6.23 -6.37
C VAL A 25 -4.84 4.97 -5.52
N LEU A 26 -3.70 4.43 -5.10
CA LEU A 26 -3.63 3.47 -4.00
C LEU A 26 -3.55 4.26 -2.68
N ALA A 27 -4.63 4.23 -1.91
CA ALA A 27 -4.60 4.66 -0.52
C ALA A 27 -4.45 3.42 0.37
N ASN A 28 -3.45 3.44 1.24
CA ASN A 28 -3.23 2.35 2.18
C ASN A 28 -2.99 2.90 3.57
N THR A 29 -3.79 2.45 4.52
CA THR A 29 -3.62 2.77 5.94
C THR A 29 -2.98 1.58 6.66
N PHE A 30 -1.98 1.85 7.48
CA PHE A 30 -1.30 0.87 8.31
C PHE A 30 -1.61 1.16 9.78
N LEU A 31 -2.13 0.16 10.49
CA LEU A 31 -2.14 0.16 11.94
C LEU A 31 -0.83 -0.43 12.43
N VAL A 32 0.04 0.41 13.00
CA VAL A 32 1.38 0.01 13.46
C VAL A 32 1.44 0.11 14.99
N PRO A 33 1.43 -1.02 15.71
CA PRO A 33 1.64 -1.02 17.15
C PRO A 33 2.93 -0.28 17.55
N LYS A 34 2.94 0.38 18.71
CA LYS A 34 4.06 1.25 19.12
C LYS A 34 5.35 0.45 19.27
N GLU A 35 5.23 -0.76 19.81
CA GLU A 35 6.24 -1.78 19.97
C GLU A 35 6.88 -2.24 18.65
N SER A 36 6.12 -2.17 17.55
CA SER A 36 6.55 -2.64 16.23
C SER A 36 6.96 -1.50 15.29
N ALA A 37 6.77 -0.23 15.70
CA ALA A 37 7.06 0.93 14.87
C ALA A 37 8.54 1.06 14.49
N GLU A 38 9.47 0.77 15.41
CA GLU A 38 10.91 0.81 15.14
C GLU A 38 11.35 -0.24 14.12
N ALA A 39 10.76 -1.43 14.17
CA ALA A 39 11.02 -2.51 13.21
C ALA A 39 10.32 -2.30 11.85
N PHE A 40 9.11 -1.74 11.86
CA PHE A 40 8.30 -1.55 10.66
C PHE A 40 8.89 -0.50 9.71
N LEU A 41 9.32 0.65 10.22
CA LEU A 41 9.69 1.80 9.37
C LEU A 41 10.84 1.51 8.40
N PRO A 42 11.94 0.83 8.77
CA PRO A 42 13.00 0.47 7.83
C PRO A 42 12.53 -0.50 6.73
N LEU A 43 11.72 -1.50 7.09
CA LEU A 43 11.17 -2.47 6.14
C LEU A 43 10.22 -1.79 5.15
N PHE A 44 9.34 -0.93 5.67
CA PHE A 44 8.41 -0.16 4.87
C PHE A 44 9.14 0.80 3.92
N ARG A 45 10.21 1.47 4.36
CA ARG A 45 11.02 2.33 3.48
C ARG A 45 11.61 1.55 2.31
N ARG A 46 12.21 0.38 2.57
CA ARG A 46 12.76 -0.48 1.51
C ARG A 46 11.68 -0.91 0.52
N GLN A 47 10.53 -1.35 1.03
CA GLN A 47 9.40 -1.73 0.18
C GLN A 47 8.89 -0.53 -0.64
N ALA A 48 8.78 0.66 -0.04
CA ALA A 48 8.36 1.86 -0.74
C ALA A 48 9.37 2.26 -1.83
N GLU A 49 10.67 2.24 -1.55
CA GLU A 49 11.72 2.49 -2.55
C GLU A 49 11.63 1.52 -3.74
N PHE A 50 11.40 0.24 -3.47
CA PHE A 50 11.15 -0.75 -4.52
C PHE A 50 9.92 -0.40 -5.37
N MET A 51 8.81 -0.03 -4.74
CA MET A 51 7.57 0.32 -5.43
C MET A 51 7.72 1.61 -6.26
N MET A 52 8.43 2.61 -5.73
CA MET A 52 8.69 3.87 -6.44
C MET A 52 9.56 3.69 -7.69
N ALA A 53 10.34 2.60 -7.76
CA ALA A 53 11.18 2.28 -8.91
C ALA A 53 10.46 1.47 -10.00
N GLN A 54 9.20 1.05 -9.77
CA GLN A 54 8.47 0.23 -10.73
C GLN A 54 7.93 1.06 -11.90
N PRO A 55 7.85 0.47 -13.11
CA PRO A 55 7.16 1.10 -14.24
C PRO A 55 5.72 1.47 -13.89
N GLY A 56 5.29 2.66 -14.31
CA GLY A 56 3.94 3.17 -14.06
C GLY A 56 3.71 3.76 -12.67
N PHE A 57 4.71 3.80 -11.79
CA PHE A 57 4.64 4.60 -10.57
C PHE A 57 4.74 6.10 -10.89
N VAL A 58 3.89 6.92 -10.27
CA VAL A 58 3.84 8.38 -10.51
C VAL A 58 4.29 9.17 -9.28
N SER A 59 3.70 8.91 -8.11
CA SER A 59 4.08 9.64 -6.89
C SER A 59 3.67 8.90 -5.62
N LEU A 60 4.31 9.25 -4.49
CA LEU A 60 4.02 8.73 -3.16
C LEU A 60 4.00 9.87 -2.17
N ARG A 61 2.95 9.93 -1.34
CA ARG A 61 2.89 10.80 -0.16
C ARG A 61 2.62 9.98 1.08
N MET A 62 3.44 10.18 2.09
CA MET A 62 3.30 9.55 3.40
C MET A 62 2.66 10.51 4.39
N HIS A 63 1.79 9.96 5.24
CA HIS A 63 1.08 10.68 6.27
C HIS A 63 1.20 9.90 7.59
N ARG A 64 1.33 10.62 8.69
CA ARG A 64 1.28 10.09 10.05
C ARG A 64 0.03 10.59 10.73
N GLY A 65 -0.66 9.71 11.45
CA GLY A 65 -1.80 10.10 12.27
C GLY A 65 -1.41 11.15 13.31
N THR A 66 -2.30 12.12 13.53
CA THR A 66 -2.14 13.13 14.58
C THR A 66 -2.68 12.62 15.93
N GLY A 67 -2.39 13.33 17.02
CA GLY A 67 -2.91 13.02 18.36
C GLY A 67 -2.46 11.65 18.89
N ASP A 68 -1.16 11.34 18.78
CA ASP A 68 -0.55 10.06 19.21
C ASP A 68 -1.15 8.79 18.57
N SER A 69 -1.82 8.95 17.43
CA SER A 69 -2.35 7.84 16.64
C SER A 69 -1.23 6.89 16.18
N ARG A 70 -1.58 5.60 16.16
CA ARG A 70 -0.74 4.50 15.65
C ARG A 70 -0.84 4.31 14.13
N LEU A 71 -1.60 5.17 13.46
CA LEU A 71 -1.85 5.04 12.03
C LEU A 71 -0.77 5.73 11.19
N LEU A 72 -0.36 5.05 10.13
CA LEU A 72 0.34 5.64 8.99
C LEU A 72 -0.55 5.48 7.76
N MET A 73 -0.45 6.40 6.80
CA MET A 73 -1.17 6.29 5.54
C MET A 73 -0.28 6.70 4.38
N ASN A 74 -0.24 5.89 3.33
CA ASN A 74 0.28 6.31 2.04
C ASN A 74 -0.85 6.64 1.07
N VAL A 75 -0.58 7.62 0.21
CA VAL A 75 -1.35 7.92 -0.99
C VAL A 75 -0.37 7.83 -2.15
N ALA A 76 -0.50 6.80 -2.98
CA ALA A 76 0.38 6.56 -4.12
C ALA A 76 -0.41 6.66 -5.42
N VAL A 77 0.11 7.40 -6.40
CA VAL A 77 -0.48 7.52 -7.73
C VAL A 77 0.25 6.58 -8.67
N TRP A 78 -0.53 5.84 -9.47
CA TRP A 78 -0.03 4.96 -10.52
C TRP A 78 -0.75 5.26 -11.83
N GLU A 79 -0.10 4.95 -12.95
CA GLU A 79 -0.66 5.13 -14.29
C GLU A 79 -1.89 4.23 -14.54
N SER A 80 -1.94 3.05 -13.92
CA SER A 80 -3.09 2.15 -13.99
C SER A 80 -3.09 1.05 -12.92
N THR A 81 -4.20 0.32 -12.81
CA THR A 81 -4.35 -0.92 -12.03
C THR A 81 -3.39 -2.02 -12.49
N GLU A 82 -3.11 -2.14 -13.80
CA GLU A 82 -2.19 -3.17 -14.32
C GLU A 82 -0.74 -2.89 -13.92
N ALA A 83 -0.30 -1.63 -13.95
CA ALA A 83 1.03 -1.24 -13.49
C ALA A 83 1.22 -1.60 -12.00
N LEU A 84 0.22 -1.26 -11.18
CA LEU A 84 0.21 -1.61 -9.76
C LEU A 84 0.21 -3.13 -9.54
N ALA A 85 -0.66 -3.87 -10.24
CA ALA A 85 -0.76 -5.32 -10.12
C ALA A 85 0.56 -6.02 -10.51
N THR A 86 1.25 -5.52 -11.54
CA THR A 86 2.56 -6.03 -11.96
C THR A 86 3.62 -5.83 -10.88
N ALA A 87 3.67 -4.63 -10.29
CA ALA A 87 4.58 -4.31 -9.18
C ALA A 87 4.34 -5.23 -7.96
N PHE A 88 3.08 -5.37 -7.54
CA PHE A 88 2.67 -6.24 -6.43
C PHE A 88 2.92 -7.72 -6.71
N GLY A 89 2.77 -8.16 -7.95
CA GLY A 89 2.99 -9.54 -8.36
C GLY A 89 4.47 -9.96 -8.42
N SER A 90 5.41 -9.01 -8.26
CA SER A 90 6.83 -9.31 -8.34
C SER A 90 7.31 -10.21 -7.18
N PRO A 91 8.16 -11.22 -7.43
CA PRO A 91 8.72 -12.04 -6.37
C PRO A 91 9.51 -11.25 -5.32
N GLU A 92 10.16 -10.15 -5.75
CA GLU A 92 10.88 -9.24 -4.87
C GLU A 92 9.93 -8.58 -3.85
N PHE A 93 8.79 -8.05 -4.31
CA PHE A 93 7.79 -7.45 -3.44
C PHE A 93 7.22 -8.47 -2.45
N GLN A 94 6.91 -9.68 -2.91
CA GLN A 94 6.37 -10.75 -2.05
C GLN A 94 7.35 -11.15 -0.94
N ARG A 95 8.66 -11.18 -1.24
CA ARG A 95 9.70 -11.40 -0.21
C ARG A 95 9.72 -10.26 0.82
N MET A 96 9.76 -9.01 0.36
CA MET A 96 9.77 -7.85 1.26
C MET A 96 8.52 -7.78 2.14
N ALA A 97 7.35 -8.08 1.58
CA ALA A 97 6.09 -8.11 2.33
C ALA A 97 6.09 -9.18 3.42
N ALA A 98 6.73 -10.33 3.19
CA ALA A 98 6.83 -11.39 4.19
C ALA A 98 7.70 -11.04 5.41
N GLU A 99 8.55 -10.01 5.32
CA GLU A 99 9.42 -9.54 6.41
C GLU A 99 8.68 -8.69 7.46
N PHE A 100 7.46 -8.24 7.16
CA PHE A 100 6.74 -7.31 8.03
C PHE A 100 6.27 -7.98 9.32
N PRO A 101 6.24 -7.25 10.46
CA PRO A 101 5.69 -7.77 11.71
C PRO A 101 4.22 -8.22 11.56
N ASP A 102 3.87 -9.35 12.14
CA ASP A 102 2.52 -9.95 12.01
C ASP A 102 1.41 -9.12 12.68
N ASP A 103 1.77 -8.22 13.60
CA ASP A 103 0.87 -7.34 14.34
C ASP A 103 0.61 -5.99 13.63
N VAL A 104 1.27 -5.74 12.50
CA VAL A 104 0.98 -4.60 11.62
C VAL A 104 -0.14 -4.98 10.65
N VAL A 105 -1.23 -4.21 10.64
CA VAL A 105 -2.36 -4.43 9.74
C VAL A 105 -2.41 -3.36 8.66
N ALA A 106 -2.52 -3.77 7.39
CA ALA A 106 -2.68 -2.86 6.26
C ALA A 106 -4.11 -2.89 5.71
N TYR A 107 -4.61 -1.74 5.29
CA TYR A 107 -5.94 -1.52 4.71
C TYR A 107 -5.84 -0.81 3.36
N PRO A 108 -5.35 -1.50 2.30
CA PRO A 108 -5.21 -0.89 0.99
C PRO A 108 -6.52 -0.89 0.21
N HIS A 109 -6.71 0.14 -0.60
CA HIS A 109 -7.79 0.22 -1.58
C HIS A 109 -7.38 1.10 -2.77
N ILE A 110 -7.89 0.76 -3.95
CA ILE A 110 -7.63 1.47 -5.20
C ILE A 110 -8.81 2.39 -5.51
N PHE A 111 -8.53 3.62 -5.88
CA PHE A 111 -9.52 4.64 -6.22
C PHE A 111 -9.20 5.24 -7.59
N GLU A 112 -10.24 5.59 -8.34
CA GLU A 112 -10.14 6.49 -9.49
C GLU A 112 -10.46 7.92 -9.03
N GLN A 113 -9.80 8.91 -9.64
CA GLN A 113 -10.11 10.31 -9.35
C GLN A 113 -11.45 10.70 -9.99
N ILE A 114 -12.26 11.46 -9.25
CA ILE A 114 -13.51 12.03 -9.73
C ILE A 114 -13.51 13.55 -9.53
N ASP A 115 -14.26 14.26 -10.37
CA ASP A 115 -14.59 15.67 -10.18
C ASP A 115 -15.98 15.79 -9.54
N VAL A 116 -16.13 16.69 -8.56
CA VAL A 116 -17.39 16.93 -7.83
C VAL A 116 -17.81 18.39 -7.87
#